data_AF-A0A2E1LRF9-F1
#
_entry.id   AF-A0A2E1LRF9-F1
#
_cell.length_a   1.000
_cell.length_b   1.000
_cell.length_c   1.000
_cell.angle_alpha   90.00
_cell.angle_beta   90.00
_cell.angle_gamma   90.00
#
_symmetry.space_group_name_H-M   'P 1'
#
loop_
_entity.id
_entity.type
_entity.pdbx_description
1 polymer ?
#
loop_
_entity_poly.entity_id
_entity_poly.type
_entity_poly.pdbx_seq_one_letter_code
_entity_poly.pdbx_strand_id
1 'polypeptide(L)'
;MMTQKDDLNNNQLPWLRSNFDLEGWVGALAAWLIGLLLGIIFQPLFWLGAIAAIIIFMATRKAVRTPPQGANLIVAPCDGILHSVSETAPPSELCLAGDDWTRLRISVPPSATNTLHAAMDGAIATIILNTGDPSTFSAIKPDTDGLSECFVTLDSNDRTIGTRLATGGLGPRLELTSEVHDAVRLGRHIGKLRFGGWCDLYIPKNIGLKVWPGQTLTGSETIIGQFEAAEHDMTQSDIVAPQTRSVSPDESSGSQSGADPAHSDVPQPPAETPVPAPSSTPDTSEDNKDAAEKKTKQKKKKKTETEDIADILARIREDVSSKGSLDED
;
A
#
# COMPACT_ATOMS: atom_id res chain seq x y z
N MET A 1 -5.50 30.59 -20.28
CA MET A 1 -6.83 30.11 -19.85
C MET A 1 -7.01 28.71 -20.44
N MET A 2 -6.74 27.67 -19.65
CA MET A 2 -7.12 26.30 -20.00
C MET A 2 -8.64 26.22 -19.96
N THR A 3 -9.26 25.70 -21.01
CA THR A 3 -10.70 25.49 -21.09
C THR A 3 -11.10 24.33 -20.18
N GLN A 4 -11.99 24.59 -19.21
CA GLN A 4 -12.59 23.64 -18.25
C GLN A 4 -13.16 22.34 -18.87
N LYS A 5 -13.28 22.30 -20.20
CA LYS A 5 -13.82 21.16 -20.96
C LYS A 5 -12.80 20.05 -21.21
N ASP A 6 -11.51 20.33 -21.04
CA ASP A 6 -10.42 19.36 -21.21
C ASP A 6 -10.00 18.68 -19.89
N ASP A 7 -10.57 19.11 -18.75
CA ASP A 7 -10.21 18.62 -17.42
C ASP A 7 -10.75 17.19 -17.13
N LEU A 8 -11.80 16.76 -17.84
CA LEU A 8 -12.38 15.41 -17.72
C LEU A 8 -11.77 14.43 -18.73
N ASN A 9 -10.45 14.38 -18.82
CA ASN A 9 -9.78 13.35 -19.59
C ASN A 9 -9.96 11.98 -18.91
N ASN A 10 -10.21 10.90 -19.67
CA ASN A 10 -10.42 9.53 -19.17
C ASN A 10 -9.29 9.05 -18.23
N ASN A 11 -8.09 9.60 -18.42
CA ASN A 11 -6.94 9.36 -17.56
C ASN A 11 -7.06 9.94 -16.14
N GLN A 12 -8.09 10.71 -15.78
CA GLN A 12 -8.29 11.21 -14.42
C GLN A 12 -9.25 10.35 -13.58
N LEU A 13 -9.99 9.41 -14.21
CA LEU A 13 -10.95 8.57 -13.50
C LEU A 13 -10.23 7.40 -12.82
N PRO A 14 -10.16 7.34 -11.47
CA PRO A 14 -9.38 6.32 -10.75
C PRO A 14 -9.82 4.88 -11.07
N TRP A 15 -11.11 4.67 -11.36
CA TRP A 15 -11.65 3.37 -11.73
C TRP A 15 -11.27 2.92 -13.15
N LEU A 16 -10.94 3.86 -14.04
CA LEU A 16 -10.57 3.59 -15.44
C LEU A 16 -9.06 3.42 -15.63
N ARG A 17 -8.23 3.82 -14.66
CA ARG A 17 -6.77 3.59 -14.64
C ARG A 17 -6.36 2.14 -14.34
N SER A 18 -7.34 1.26 -14.15
CA SER A 18 -7.07 -0.16 -13.91
C SER A 18 -6.68 -0.82 -15.21
N ASN A 19 -5.43 -1.25 -15.29
CA ASN A 19 -4.98 -2.13 -16.35
C ASN A 19 -5.17 -3.58 -15.89
N PHE A 20 -5.23 -4.50 -16.84
CA PHE A 20 -5.24 -5.93 -16.57
C PHE A 20 -4.02 -6.55 -17.22
N ASP A 21 -3.40 -7.49 -16.53
CA ASP A 21 -2.33 -8.28 -17.15
C ASP A 21 -2.92 -9.16 -18.26
N LEU A 22 -2.14 -9.39 -19.32
CA LEU A 22 -2.55 -10.24 -20.45
C LEU A 22 -2.94 -11.65 -19.98
N GLU A 23 -2.19 -12.18 -19.00
CA GLU A 23 -2.48 -13.45 -18.32
C GLU A 23 -3.91 -13.49 -17.75
N GLY A 24 -4.40 -12.35 -17.24
CA GLY A 24 -5.74 -12.20 -16.71
C GLY A 24 -6.83 -12.29 -17.76
N TRP A 25 -6.63 -11.58 -18.89
CA TRP A 25 -7.54 -11.66 -20.03
C TRP A 25 -7.62 -13.08 -20.59
N VAL A 26 -6.47 -13.73 -20.78
CA VAL A 26 -6.40 -15.09 -21.30
C VAL A 26 -7.07 -16.08 -20.34
N GLY A 27 -6.79 -15.98 -19.04
CA GLY A 27 -7.39 -16.85 -18.02
C GLY A 27 -8.91 -16.66 -17.90
N ALA A 28 -9.39 -15.41 -17.89
CA ALA A 28 -10.81 -15.11 -17.81
C ALA A 28 -11.57 -15.61 -19.05
N LEU A 29 -11.01 -15.41 -20.24
CA LEU A 29 -11.61 -15.89 -21.50
C LEU A 29 -11.64 -17.42 -21.56
N ALA A 30 -10.57 -18.09 -21.14
CA ALA A 30 -10.53 -19.55 -21.05
C ALA A 30 -11.60 -20.09 -20.09
N ALA A 31 -11.71 -19.52 -18.89
CA ALA A 31 -12.74 -19.92 -17.91
C ALA A 31 -14.15 -19.69 -18.45
N TRP A 32 -14.38 -18.58 -19.16
CA TRP A 32 -15.65 -18.28 -19.79
C TRP A 32 -16.00 -19.27 -20.92
N LEU A 33 -15.05 -19.59 -21.80
CA LEU A 33 -15.25 -20.59 -22.86
C LEU A 33 -15.51 -22.00 -22.31
N ILE A 34 -14.78 -22.40 -21.26
CA ILE A 34 -15.03 -23.67 -20.56
C ILE A 34 -16.44 -23.65 -19.95
N GLY A 35 -16.82 -22.56 -19.29
CA GLY A 35 -18.18 -22.36 -18.78
C GLY A 35 -19.25 -22.49 -19.86
N LEU A 36 -19.03 -21.90 -21.04
CA LEU A 36 -19.91 -22.02 -22.20
C LEU A 36 -20.07 -23.48 -22.65
N LEU A 37 -18.95 -24.20 -22.81
CA LEU A 37 -18.94 -25.60 -23.25
C LEU A 37 -19.67 -26.51 -22.25
N LEU A 38 -19.40 -26.34 -20.96
CA LEU A 38 -20.06 -27.10 -19.90
C LEU A 38 -21.55 -26.71 -19.77
N GLY A 39 -21.89 -25.45 -20.05
CA GLY A 39 -23.26 -24.93 -20.06
C GLY A 39 -24.17 -25.60 -21.09
N ILE A 40 -23.61 -26.03 -22.23
CA ILE A 40 -24.34 -26.79 -23.26
C ILE A 40 -24.80 -28.15 -22.70
N ILE A 41 -23.99 -28.77 -21.83
CA ILE A 41 -24.31 -30.05 -21.19
C ILE A 41 -25.26 -29.82 -20.02
N PHE A 42 -24.99 -28.82 -19.18
CA PHE A 42 -25.76 -28.53 -17.98
C PHE A 42 -25.71 -27.04 -17.64
N GLN A 43 -26.86 -26.36 -17.78
CA GLN A 43 -26.96 -24.90 -17.66
C GLN A 43 -26.34 -24.30 -16.38
N PRO A 44 -26.44 -24.90 -15.18
CA PRO A 44 -25.82 -24.35 -13.98
C PRO A 44 -24.28 -24.24 -14.04
N LEU A 45 -23.61 -25.09 -14.83
CA LEU A 45 -22.14 -25.03 -14.95
C LEU A 45 -21.68 -23.79 -15.73
N PHE A 46 -22.52 -23.23 -16.60
CA PHE A 46 -22.24 -21.95 -17.25
C PHE A 46 -22.01 -20.85 -16.22
N TRP A 47 -22.89 -20.75 -15.23
CA TRP A 47 -22.80 -19.74 -14.18
C TRP A 47 -21.55 -19.93 -13.32
N LEU A 48 -21.15 -21.18 -13.06
CA LEU A 48 -19.92 -21.47 -12.33
C LEU A 48 -18.68 -20.99 -13.11
N GLY A 49 -18.61 -21.27 -14.41
CA GLY A 49 -17.54 -20.77 -15.28
C GLY A 49 -17.54 -19.24 -15.43
N ALA A 50 -18.72 -18.61 -15.51
CA ALA A 50 -18.86 -17.16 -15.57
C ALA A 50 -18.37 -16.49 -14.27
N ILE A 51 -18.74 -17.03 -13.11
CA ILE A 51 -18.25 -16.55 -11.81
C ILE A 51 -16.73 -16.73 -11.73
N ALA A 52 -16.20 -17.88 -12.14
CA ALA A 52 -14.76 -18.12 -12.16
C ALA A 52 -14.02 -17.12 -13.08
N ALA A 53 -14.56 -16.82 -14.25
CA ALA A 53 -14.00 -15.82 -15.17
C ALA A 53 -13.97 -14.43 -14.52
N ILE A 54 -15.03 -14.02 -13.83
CA ILE A 54 -15.08 -12.74 -13.10
C ILE A 54 -14.02 -12.71 -11.99
N ILE A 55 -13.89 -13.78 -11.21
CA ILE A 55 -12.89 -13.87 -10.14
C ILE A 55 -11.47 -13.75 -10.70
N ILE A 56 -11.14 -14.48 -11.77
CA ILE A 56 -9.81 -14.42 -12.42
C ILE A 56 -9.55 -13.00 -12.94
N PHE A 57 -10.54 -12.39 -13.57
CA PHE A 57 -10.44 -11.02 -14.07
C PHE A 57 -10.17 -10.02 -12.94
N MET A 58 -10.91 -10.12 -11.83
CA MET A 58 -10.70 -9.26 -10.66
C MET A 58 -9.34 -9.51 -9.99
N ALA A 59 -8.87 -10.75 -9.94
CA ALA A 59 -7.61 -11.13 -9.31
C ALA A 59 -6.37 -10.66 -10.10
N THR A 60 -6.52 -10.32 -11.38
CA THR A 60 -5.43 -9.89 -12.26
C THR A 60 -5.42 -8.38 -12.53
N ARG A 61 -6.16 -7.64 -11.71
CA ARG A 61 -6.21 -6.18 -11.76
C ARG A 61 -4.86 -5.57 -11.37
N LYS A 62 -4.38 -4.67 -12.21
CA LYS A 62 -3.20 -3.83 -12.01
C LYS A 62 -3.63 -2.37 -11.86
N ALA A 63 -3.32 -1.74 -10.73
CA ALA A 63 -3.53 -0.31 -10.57
C ALA A 63 -2.29 0.46 -11.03
N VAL A 64 -2.47 1.46 -11.90
CA VAL A 64 -1.43 2.46 -12.15
C VAL A 64 -1.49 3.48 -11.03
N ARG A 65 -0.40 3.55 -10.26
CA ARG A 65 -0.26 4.43 -9.10
C ARG A 65 0.71 5.56 -9.40
N THR A 66 0.52 6.72 -8.77
CA THR A 66 1.43 7.86 -8.90
C THR A 66 2.05 8.15 -7.55
N PRO A 67 3.37 8.00 -7.38
CA PRO A 67 4.01 8.24 -6.10
C PRO A 67 3.93 9.72 -5.71
N PRO A 68 3.90 10.02 -4.39
CA PRO A 68 3.92 11.39 -3.90
C PRO A 68 5.23 12.08 -4.29
N GLN A 69 5.16 13.38 -4.55
CA GLN A 69 6.33 14.19 -4.84
C GLN A 69 6.97 14.65 -3.53
N GLY A 70 8.25 14.35 -3.36
CA GLY A 70 9.05 14.80 -2.23
C GLY A 70 10.40 14.10 -2.20
N ALA A 71 11.41 14.77 -1.67
CA ALA A 71 12.72 14.17 -1.46
C ALA A 71 12.68 13.29 -0.20
N ASN A 72 13.46 12.20 -0.22
CA ASN A 72 13.71 11.36 0.95
C ASN A 72 12.45 10.70 1.54
N LEU A 73 11.41 10.50 0.75
CA LEU A 73 10.18 9.86 1.23
C LEU A 73 10.31 8.34 1.22
N ILE A 74 9.72 7.70 2.22
CA ILE A 74 9.49 6.27 2.25
C ILE A 74 8.00 6.04 2.03
N VAL A 75 7.65 5.22 1.04
CA VAL A 75 6.27 4.86 0.70
C VAL A 75 5.99 3.39 0.94
N ALA A 76 4.71 3.04 1.05
CA ALA A 76 4.31 1.64 1.17
C ALA A 76 4.72 0.84 -0.07
N PRO A 77 5.41 -0.31 0.08
CA PRO A 77 5.84 -1.14 -1.05
C PRO A 77 4.67 -1.85 -1.74
N CYS A 78 3.59 -2.15 -1.01
CA CYS A 78 2.42 -2.86 -1.51
C CYS A 78 1.13 -2.35 -0.84
N ASP A 79 -0.01 -2.72 -1.41
CA ASP A 79 -1.32 -2.50 -0.81
C ASP A 79 -1.53 -3.47 0.38
N GLY A 80 -2.17 -3.01 1.44
CA GLY A 80 -2.47 -3.88 2.58
C GLY A 80 -2.91 -3.14 3.83
N ILE A 81 -2.85 -3.83 4.96
CA ILE A 81 -3.12 -3.25 6.27
C ILE A 81 -1.84 -3.35 7.11
N LEU A 82 -1.43 -2.25 7.71
CA LEU A 82 -0.31 -2.25 8.65
C LEU A 82 -0.72 -3.04 9.91
N HIS A 83 -0.20 -4.25 10.08
CA HIS A 83 -0.59 -5.12 11.19
C HIS A 83 0.12 -4.74 12.48
N SER A 84 1.43 -4.52 12.43
CA SER A 84 2.23 -4.18 13.62
C SER A 84 3.49 -3.42 13.25
N VAL A 85 3.91 -2.52 14.15
CA VAL A 85 5.21 -1.85 14.12
C VAL A 85 5.98 -2.34 15.34
N SER A 86 7.16 -2.92 15.14
CA SER A 86 8.00 -3.45 16.22
C SER A 86 9.47 -3.15 15.97
N GLU A 87 10.22 -2.86 17.02
CA GLU A 87 11.68 -2.79 16.95
C GLU A 87 12.21 -4.22 16.91
N THR A 88 12.79 -4.63 15.78
CA THR A 88 13.23 -6.01 15.55
C THR A 88 14.35 -6.00 14.55
N ALA A 89 15.43 -6.72 14.85
CA ALA A 89 16.55 -6.86 13.94
C ALA A 89 16.10 -7.47 12.61
N PRO A 90 16.67 -7.02 11.48
CA PRO A 90 16.39 -7.58 10.17
C PRO A 90 16.93 -9.01 10.07
N PRO A 91 16.29 -9.89 9.28
CA PRO A 91 16.85 -11.18 8.91
C PRO A 91 18.21 -11.00 8.21
N SER A 92 19.12 -11.94 8.44
CA SER A 92 20.50 -11.93 7.90
C SER A 92 20.57 -11.80 6.38
N GLU A 93 19.54 -12.30 5.70
CA GLU A 93 19.33 -12.30 4.26
C GLU A 93 19.19 -10.90 3.69
N LEU A 94 18.74 -9.90 4.47
CA LEU A 94 18.70 -8.51 3.99
C LEU A 94 20.07 -7.84 3.97
N CYS A 95 21.11 -8.46 4.57
CA CYS A 95 22.46 -7.92 4.66
C CYS A 95 22.52 -6.48 5.21
N LEU A 96 21.57 -6.13 6.09
CA LEU A 96 21.52 -4.83 6.75
C LEU A 96 22.42 -4.84 7.99
N ALA A 97 23.27 -3.83 8.12
CA ALA A 97 24.15 -3.67 9.28
C ALA A 97 23.44 -2.93 10.44
N GLY A 98 23.84 -3.24 11.67
CA GLY A 98 23.37 -2.58 12.90
C GLY A 98 22.07 -3.17 13.49
N ASP A 99 21.81 -2.81 14.75
CA ASP A 99 20.69 -3.36 15.54
C ASP A 99 19.47 -2.42 15.65
N ASP A 100 19.57 -1.18 15.16
CA ASP A 100 18.56 -0.13 15.33
C ASP A 100 17.53 -0.07 14.17
N TRP A 101 16.72 -1.13 14.05
CA TRP A 101 15.73 -1.27 12.99
C TRP A 101 14.28 -1.32 13.50
N THR A 102 13.41 -0.61 12.81
CA THR A 102 11.96 -0.67 12.99
C THR A 102 11.33 -1.49 11.86
N ARG A 103 10.65 -2.57 12.22
CA ARG A 103 9.91 -3.43 11.30
C ARG A 103 8.45 -3.00 11.23
N LEU A 104 7.97 -2.72 10.03
CA LEU A 104 6.57 -2.52 9.70
C LEU A 104 6.05 -3.76 8.98
N ARG A 105 5.17 -4.51 9.64
CA ARG A 105 4.57 -5.73 9.08
C ARG A 105 3.25 -5.39 8.41
N ILE A 106 3.17 -5.56 7.10
CA ILE A 106 2.01 -5.27 6.27
C ILE A 106 1.37 -6.59 5.85
N SER A 107 0.08 -6.75 6.15
CA SER A 107 -0.72 -7.88 5.67
C SER A 107 -1.31 -7.55 4.31
N VAL A 108 -0.97 -8.34 3.29
CA VAL A 108 -1.42 -8.15 1.90
C VAL A 108 -2.59 -9.09 1.64
N PRO A 109 -3.81 -8.58 1.43
CA PRO A 109 -4.96 -9.44 1.15
C PRO A 109 -4.84 -10.08 -0.24
N PRO A 110 -5.39 -11.29 -0.47
CA PRO A 110 -5.35 -11.95 -1.78
C PRO A 110 -6.05 -11.19 -2.92
N SER A 111 -6.92 -10.24 -2.58
CA SER A 111 -7.63 -9.37 -3.52
C SER A 111 -6.93 -8.03 -3.78
N ALA A 112 -5.80 -7.75 -3.11
CA ALA A 112 -4.98 -6.58 -3.42
C ALA A 112 -4.42 -6.65 -4.83
N THR A 113 -3.98 -5.51 -5.37
CA THR A 113 -3.26 -5.52 -6.63
C THR A 113 -1.96 -6.29 -6.48
N ASN A 114 -1.62 -7.12 -7.46
CA ASN A 114 -0.43 -7.96 -7.41
C ASN A 114 0.88 -7.19 -7.68
N THR A 115 0.90 -5.87 -7.54
CA THR A 115 2.05 -5.03 -7.86
C THR A 115 2.89 -4.71 -6.63
N LEU A 116 4.20 -4.83 -6.79
CA LEU A 116 5.19 -4.46 -5.79
C LEU A 116 5.96 -3.23 -6.27
N HIS A 117 6.15 -2.27 -5.38
CA HIS A 117 6.78 -0.98 -5.65
C HIS A 117 8.02 -0.76 -4.79
N ALA A 118 8.99 0.01 -5.31
CA ALA A 118 10.13 0.49 -4.56
C ALA A 118 9.68 1.46 -3.46
N ALA A 119 9.99 1.13 -2.22
CA ALA A 119 9.62 1.94 -1.05
C ALA A 119 10.44 3.23 -0.92
N MET A 120 11.62 3.33 -1.55
CA MET A 120 12.40 4.55 -1.66
C MET A 120 13.08 4.67 -3.03
N ASP A 121 13.60 5.86 -3.34
CA ASP A 121 14.52 6.08 -4.45
C ASP A 121 15.93 5.56 -4.12
N GLY A 122 16.60 4.90 -5.08
CA GLY A 122 17.93 4.34 -4.86
C GLY A 122 18.30 3.26 -5.87
N ALA A 123 19.36 2.51 -5.57
CA ALA A 123 19.74 1.31 -6.30
C ALA A 123 19.34 0.05 -5.51
N ILE A 124 18.99 -1.02 -6.20
CA ILE A 124 18.77 -2.31 -5.55
C ILE A 124 20.13 -2.93 -5.21
N ALA A 125 20.46 -3.03 -3.93
CA ALA A 125 21.73 -3.57 -3.46
C ALA A 125 21.77 -5.10 -3.52
N THR A 126 20.69 -5.74 -3.09
CA THR A 126 20.62 -7.21 -2.98
C THR A 126 19.21 -7.70 -3.24
N ILE A 127 19.11 -8.83 -3.95
CA ILE A 127 17.87 -9.59 -4.14
C ILE A 127 18.19 -11.04 -3.81
N ILE A 128 17.49 -11.62 -2.83
CA ILE A 128 17.55 -13.05 -2.52
C ILE A 128 16.13 -13.60 -2.61
N LEU A 129 15.95 -14.61 -3.45
CA LEU A 129 14.66 -15.27 -3.66
C LEU A 129 14.74 -16.72 -3.19
N ASN A 130 13.96 -17.04 -2.17
CA ASN A 130 13.81 -18.39 -1.64
C ASN A 130 12.51 -18.98 -2.18
N THR A 131 12.64 -20.11 -2.89
CA THR A 131 11.48 -20.85 -3.40
C THR A 131 10.86 -21.62 -2.24
N GLY A 132 9.54 -21.47 -2.05
CA GLY A 132 8.81 -22.15 -0.99
C GLY A 132 8.54 -23.63 -1.27
N ASP A 133 8.02 -24.32 -0.27
CA ASP A 133 7.52 -25.68 -0.39
C ASP A 133 6.10 -25.67 -0.98
N PRO A 134 5.82 -26.39 -2.08
CA PRO A 134 4.48 -26.52 -2.63
C PRO A 134 3.43 -27.10 -1.64
N SER A 135 3.85 -27.73 -0.53
CA SER A 135 2.95 -28.19 0.53
C SER A 135 2.30 -27.03 1.31
N THR A 136 2.97 -25.87 1.39
CA THR A 136 2.49 -24.69 2.10
C THR A 136 1.71 -23.77 1.16
N PHE A 137 0.39 -24.01 1.03
CA PHE A 137 -0.45 -23.29 0.07
C PHE A 137 -0.74 -21.82 0.41
N SER A 138 -0.75 -21.45 1.70
CA SER A 138 -1.21 -20.13 2.14
C SER A 138 -0.37 -19.58 3.29
N ALA A 139 -0.09 -18.28 3.23
CA ALA A 139 0.67 -17.55 4.23
C ALA A 139 -0.25 -17.01 5.34
N ILE A 140 -0.92 -17.89 6.10
CA ILE A 140 -1.80 -17.46 7.20
C ILE A 140 -0.98 -16.80 8.31
N LYS A 141 0.19 -17.34 8.61
CA LYS A 141 1.16 -16.75 9.53
C LYS A 141 2.41 -16.32 8.76
N PRO A 142 2.99 -15.15 9.08
CA PRO A 142 4.12 -14.58 8.35
C PRO A 142 5.39 -15.43 8.43
N ASP A 143 5.60 -16.11 9.55
CA ASP A 143 6.83 -16.82 9.86
C ASP A 143 6.61 -18.34 9.80
N THR A 144 5.87 -18.81 8.78
CA THR A 144 5.62 -20.25 8.54
C THR A 144 6.72 -20.83 7.66
N ASP A 145 7.21 -22.02 8.01
CA ASP A 145 8.21 -22.70 7.19
C ASP A 145 7.64 -23.13 5.83
N GLY A 146 8.50 -23.13 4.80
CA GLY A 146 8.11 -23.49 3.43
C GLY A 146 7.32 -22.40 2.69
N LEU A 147 7.25 -21.18 3.21
CA LEU A 147 6.78 -20.04 2.42
C LEU A 147 7.79 -19.67 1.33
N SER A 148 7.28 -19.11 0.23
CA SER A 148 8.15 -18.46 -0.75
C SER A 148 8.47 -17.06 -0.25
N GLU A 149 9.76 -16.75 -0.15
CA GLU A 149 10.25 -15.51 0.43
C GLU A 149 11.15 -14.76 -0.54
N CYS A 150 11.09 -13.43 -0.50
CA CYS A 150 12.06 -12.60 -1.20
C CYS A 150 12.52 -11.46 -0.30
N PHE A 151 13.83 -11.25 -0.29
CA PHE A 151 14.51 -10.19 0.44
C PHE A 151 15.07 -9.21 -0.57
N VAL A 152 14.68 -7.94 -0.45
CA VAL A 152 15.12 -6.86 -1.33
C VAL A 152 15.68 -5.74 -0.47
N THR A 153 16.93 -5.37 -0.73
CA THR A 153 17.57 -4.24 -0.06
C THR A 153 17.73 -3.10 -1.07
N LEU A 154 17.24 -1.93 -0.70
CA LEU A 154 17.40 -0.70 -1.47
C LEU A 154 18.42 0.17 -0.74
N ASP A 155 19.36 0.73 -1.49
CA ASP A 155 20.42 1.56 -0.96
C ASP A 155 20.57 2.86 -1.77
N SER A 156 20.81 3.96 -1.08
CA SER A 156 21.01 5.27 -1.67
C SER A 156 21.88 6.13 -0.77
N ASN A 157 23.19 6.14 -1.03
CA ASN A 157 24.19 6.85 -0.24
C ASN A 157 24.13 6.40 1.23
N ASP A 158 23.68 7.27 2.15
CA ASP A 158 23.56 6.98 3.58
C ASP A 158 22.16 6.48 4.00
N ARG A 159 21.30 6.15 3.03
CA ARG A 159 19.93 5.70 3.26
C ARG A 159 19.78 4.27 2.77
N THR A 160 19.42 3.36 3.66
CA THR A 160 19.19 1.95 3.32
C THR A 160 17.89 1.46 3.93
N ILE A 161 17.11 0.69 3.18
CA ILE A 161 15.90 0.00 3.66
C ILE A 161 15.87 -1.44 3.15
N GLY A 162 15.27 -2.32 3.94
CA GLY A 162 15.07 -3.72 3.57
C GLY A 162 13.59 -4.08 3.48
N THR A 163 13.21 -4.86 2.48
CA THR A 163 11.85 -5.39 2.34
C THR A 163 11.92 -6.91 2.27
N ARG A 164 11.21 -7.58 3.17
CA ARG A 164 10.97 -9.03 3.12
C ARG A 164 9.53 -9.26 2.67
N LEU A 165 9.36 -10.13 1.70
CA LEU A 165 8.08 -10.55 1.16
C LEU A 165 7.92 -12.04 1.44
N ALA A 166 6.75 -12.46 1.91
CA ALA A 166 6.45 -13.85 2.16
C ALA A 166 5.05 -14.20 1.65
N THR A 167 4.94 -15.29 0.87
CA THR A 167 3.68 -15.79 0.32
C THR A 167 3.67 -17.32 0.29
N GLY A 168 2.54 -17.93 -0.08
CA GLY A 168 2.42 -19.39 -0.17
C GLY A 168 3.44 -19.98 -1.16
N GLY A 169 3.96 -21.17 -0.85
CA GLY A 169 4.99 -21.85 -1.63
C GLY A 169 4.51 -22.50 -2.93
N LEU A 170 3.19 -22.52 -3.19
CA LEU A 170 2.67 -23.08 -4.45
C LEU A 170 2.81 -22.08 -5.61
N GLY A 171 3.76 -22.39 -6.51
CA GLY A 171 3.96 -21.72 -7.81
C GLY A 171 4.69 -20.38 -7.73
N PRO A 172 4.97 -19.73 -8.88
CA PRO A 172 5.66 -18.44 -8.94
C PRO A 172 4.73 -17.30 -8.53
N ARG A 173 4.47 -17.19 -7.22
CA ARG A 173 3.66 -16.12 -6.64
C ARG A 173 4.44 -14.82 -6.46
N LEU A 174 5.75 -14.94 -6.36
CA LEU A 174 6.66 -13.84 -6.10
C LEU A 174 7.67 -13.77 -7.24
N GLU A 175 7.66 -12.65 -7.95
CA GLU A 175 8.46 -12.46 -9.16
C GLU A 175 8.96 -11.01 -9.20
N LEU A 176 10.27 -10.82 -9.21
CA LEU A 176 10.86 -9.49 -9.36
C LEU A 176 11.16 -9.23 -10.83
N THR A 177 10.81 -8.03 -11.29
CA THR A 177 11.11 -7.55 -12.65
C THR A 177 12.41 -6.76 -12.69
N SER A 178 12.81 -6.16 -11.57
CA SER A 178 14.08 -5.45 -11.46
C SER A 178 15.22 -6.40 -11.04
N GLU A 179 16.43 -6.07 -11.47
CA GLU A 179 17.65 -6.81 -11.19
C GLU A 179 18.49 -6.11 -10.12
N VAL A 180 19.48 -6.82 -9.58
CA VAL A 180 20.47 -6.23 -8.67
C VAL A 180 21.23 -5.12 -9.40
N HIS A 181 21.50 -4.03 -8.69
CA HIS A 181 22.09 -2.77 -9.19
C HIS A 181 21.22 -1.92 -10.11
N ASP A 182 19.95 -2.29 -10.35
CA ASP A 182 19.00 -1.44 -11.07
C ASP A 182 18.71 -0.16 -10.25
N ALA A 183 18.73 0.98 -10.92
CA ALA A 183 18.43 2.28 -10.33
C ALA A 183 16.92 2.54 -10.40
N VAL A 184 16.27 2.55 -9.24
CA VAL A 184 14.83 2.68 -9.11
C VAL A 184 14.44 4.03 -8.52
N ARG A 185 13.38 4.61 -9.07
CA ARG A 185 12.73 5.79 -8.51
C ARG A 185 11.70 5.38 -7.46
N LEU A 186 11.42 6.28 -6.52
CA LEU A 186 10.34 6.12 -5.54
C LEU A 186 9.04 5.65 -6.23
N GLY A 187 8.43 4.59 -5.71
CA GLY A 187 7.17 4.04 -6.21
C GLY A 187 7.24 3.32 -7.57
N ARG A 188 8.43 3.17 -8.16
CA ARG A 188 8.62 2.37 -9.38
C ARG A 188 8.20 0.93 -9.11
N HIS A 189 7.52 0.31 -10.07
CA HIS A 189 7.19 -1.11 -10.02
C HIS A 189 8.46 -1.97 -10.11
N ILE A 190 8.72 -2.79 -9.09
CA ILE A 190 9.90 -3.66 -9.00
C ILE A 190 9.57 -5.14 -9.16
N GLY A 191 8.29 -5.52 -9.06
CA GLY A 191 7.88 -6.91 -9.20
C GLY A 191 6.41 -7.15 -8.93
N LYS A 192 6.06 -8.41 -8.74
CA LYS A 192 4.71 -8.89 -8.52
C LYS A 192 4.64 -9.82 -7.32
N LEU A 193 3.59 -9.66 -6.51
CA LEU A 193 3.23 -10.51 -5.39
C LEU A 193 1.78 -10.96 -5.56
N ARG A 194 1.56 -12.23 -5.92
CA ARG A 194 0.25 -12.80 -6.25
C ARG A 194 -0.36 -13.51 -5.04
N PHE A 195 -1.69 -13.46 -4.94
CA PHE A 195 -2.50 -14.16 -3.91
C PHE A 195 -2.20 -13.77 -2.46
N GLY A 196 -1.71 -12.54 -2.26
CA GLY A 196 -1.48 -11.97 -0.93
C GLY A 196 -0.35 -12.63 -0.15
N GLY A 197 -0.28 -12.29 1.13
CA GLY A 197 0.77 -12.73 2.03
C GLY A 197 1.20 -11.62 2.99
N TRP A 198 2.50 -11.49 3.18
CA TRP A 198 3.10 -10.55 4.12
C TRP A 198 4.22 -9.76 3.46
N CYS A 199 4.30 -8.48 3.80
CA CYS A 199 5.39 -7.60 3.44
C CYS A 199 5.92 -6.94 4.71
N ASP A 200 7.11 -7.32 5.13
CA ASP A 200 7.83 -6.72 6.24
C ASP A 200 8.81 -5.67 5.69
N LEU A 201 8.62 -4.41 6.06
CA LEU A 201 9.51 -3.31 5.71
C LEU A 201 10.38 -2.94 6.91
N TYR A 202 11.69 -2.92 6.72
CA TYR A 202 12.69 -2.58 7.73
C TYR A 202 13.25 -1.19 7.43
N ILE A 203 13.07 -0.30 8.39
CA ILE A 203 13.45 1.12 8.31
C ILE A 203 14.37 1.44 9.50
N PRO A 204 15.41 2.26 9.34
CA PRO A 204 16.22 2.74 10.45
C PRO A 204 15.38 3.46 11.52
N LYS A 205 15.70 3.25 12.80
CA LYS A 205 14.92 3.78 13.94
C LYS A 205 14.89 5.32 14.04
N ASN A 206 15.82 6.03 13.41
CA ASN A 206 15.88 7.49 13.40
C ASN A 206 14.77 8.17 12.58
N ILE A 207 13.93 7.41 11.87
CA ILE A 207 12.89 7.95 11.00
C ILE A 207 11.55 8.07 11.72
N GLY A 208 10.97 9.28 11.67
CA GLY A 208 9.62 9.54 12.15
C GLY A 208 8.56 8.87 11.27
N LEU A 209 7.88 7.87 11.80
CA LEU A 209 6.78 7.19 11.12
C LEU A 209 5.51 8.07 11.09
N LYS A 210 4.84 8.10 9.95
CA LYS A 210 3.56 8.82 9.70
C LYS A 210 2.35 7.88 9.65
N VAL A 211 2.54 6.61 9.99
CA VAL A 211 1.55 5.53 9.88
C VAL A 211 1.35 4.82 11.22
N TRP A 212 0.17 4.23 11.40
CA TRP A 212 -0.24 3.58 12.65
C TRP A 212 -0.74 2.15 12.40
N PRO A 213 -0.54 1.20 13.33
CA PRO A 213 -1.14 -0.13 13.23
C PRO A 213 -2.66 -0.06 13.00
N GLY A 214 -3.16 -0.89 12.10
CA GLY A 214 -4.56 -0.93 11.63
C GLY A 214 -4.85 -0.03 10.44
N GLN A 215 -3.92 0.84 10.02
CA GLN A 215 -4.11 1.71 8.87
C GLN A 215 -4.04 0.93 7.56
N THR A 216 -4.98 1.21 6.65
CA THR A 216 -4.92 0.74 5.26
C THR A 216 -3.84 1.50 4.52
N LEU A 217 -2.88 0.75 3.99
CA LEU A 217 -1.79 1.25 3.18
C LEU A 217 -2.08 1.03 1.70
N THR A 218 -1.72 2.04 0.93
CA THR A 218 -1.82 2.04 -0.51
C THR A 218 -0.41 2.09 -1.10
N GLY A 219 -0.04 1.06 -1.84
CA GLY A 219 1.27 0.88 -2.46
C GLY A 219 1.67 2.07 -3.32
N SER A 220 2.92 2.47 -3.21
CA SER A 220 3.56 3.66 -3.80
C SER A 220 2.95 5.03 -3.44
N GLU A 221 1.77 5.11 -2.82
CA GLU A 221 1.06 6.37 -2.55
C GLU A 221 1.10 6.75 -1.07
N THR A 222 0.98 5.77 -0.17
CA THR A 222 0.97 6.04 1.27
C THR A 222 2.38 6.31 1.77
N ILE A 223 2.61 7.50 2.33
CA ILE A 223 3.87 7.89 2.94
C ILE A 223 3.98 7.22 4.31
N ILE A 224 5.00 6.38 4.47
CA ILE A 224 5.34 5.72 5.72
C ILE A 224 6.19 6.64 6.61
N GLY A 225 7.14 7.35 6.01
CA GLY A 225 8.09 8.17 6.73
C GLY A 225 8.93 9.02 5.77
N GLN A 226 9.88 9.75 6.32
CA GLN A 226 10.81 10.57 5.56
C GLN A 226 12.17 10.55 6.25
N PHE A 227 13.24 10.34 5.48
CA PHE A 227 14.58 10.56 6.03
C PHE A 227 14.80 12.05 6.22
N GLU A 228 15.41 12.41 7.34
CA GLU A 228 15.87 13.78 7.54
C GLU A 228 16.84 14.12 6.41
N ALA A 229 16.55 15.21 5.69
CA ALA A 229 17.48 15.67 4.68
C ALA A 229 18.74 16.09 5.42
N ALA A 230 19.88 15.47 5.09
CA ALA A 230 21.17 16.06 5.45
C ALA A 230 21.12 17.50 4.92
N GLU A 231 21.14 18.46 5.85
CA GLU A 231 21.06 19.88 5.59
C GLU A 231 22.25 20.27 4.72
N HIS A 232 22.12 20.12 3.40
CA HIS A 232 22.99 20.84 2.48
C HIS A 232 22.49 22.26 2.54
N ASP A 233 23.14 23.03 3.40
CA ASP A 233 23.18 24.48 3.36
C ASP A 233 23.61 24.90 1.95
N MET A 234 22.66 24.95 1.03
CA MET A 234 22.77 25.78 -0.14
C MET A 234 22.62 27.21 0.38
N THR A 235 23.72 27.69 0.97
CA THR A 235 23.94 29.11 1.13
C THR A 235 23.73 29.72 -0.24
N GLN A 236 22.72 30.56 -0.32
CA GLN A 236 22.40 31.38 -1.45
C GLN A 236 23.52 32.43 -1.61
N SER A 237 24.68 32.01 -2.07
CA SER A 237 25.85 32.88 -2.29
C SER A 237 26.49 32.76 -3.67
N ASP A 238 25.83 32.08 -4.63
CA ASP A 238 26.31 32.01 -6.02
C ASP A 238 25.30 32.56 -7.05
N ILE A 239 24.43 33.49 -6.66
CA ILE A 239 23.80 34.40 -7.63
C ILE A 239 24.72 35.62 -7.78
N VAL A 240 25.86 35.42 -8.44
CA VAL A 240 26.63 36.53 -9.01
C VAL A 240 25.84 37.02 -10.23
N ALA A 241 25.05 38.07 -10.03
CA ALA A 241 24.47 38.83 -11.11
C ALA A 241 25.58 39.29 -12.08
N PRO A 242 25.43 39.11 -13.42
CA PRO A 242 26.40 39.67 -14.34
C PRO A 242 26.27 41.19 -14.27
N GLN A 243 27.27 41.84 -13.68
CA GLN A 243 27.48 43.28 -13.74
C GLN A 243 27.64 43.67 -15.21
N THR A 244 26.59 44.26 -15.79
CA THR A 244 26.69 44.93 -17.10
C THR A 244 27.64 46.11 -16.96
N ARG A 245 28.83 45.92 -17.54
CA ARG A 245 29.90 46.90 -17.68
C ARG A 245 29.37 48.10 -18.45
N SER A 246 29.48 49.27 -17.82
CA SER A 246 29.26 50.59 -18.42
C SER A 246 30.21 50.83 -19.60
N VAL A 247 29.65 51.13 -20.77
CA VAL A 247 30.34 51.82 -21.85
C VAL A 247 29.34 52.80 -22.48
N SER A 248 29.52 54.09 -22.21
CA SER A 248 29.10 55.20 -23.10
C SER A 248 30.21 55.40 -24.15
N PRO A 249 29.91 55.82 -25.39
CA PRO A 249 29.95 57.26 -25.67
C PRO A 249 28.98 57.80 -26.77
N ASP A 250 28.69 59.10 -26.63
CA ASP A 250 28.47 60.18 -27.60
C ASP A 250 27.30 60.25 -28.62
N GLU A 251 26.52 61.33 -28.39
CA GLU A 251 25.89 62.33 -29.28
C GLU A 251 25.51 62.01 -30.75
N SER A 252 24.23 62.21 -31.11
CA SER A 252 23.75 63.44 -31.79
C SER A 252 22.35 63.30 -32.44
N SER A 253 21.54 64.37 -32.31
CA SER A 253 20.32 64.73 -33.08
C SER A 253 19.08 63.83 -32.94
N GLY A 254 17.83 64.30 -32.82
CA GLY A 254 17.23 65.63 -32.77
C GLY A 254 15.69 65.47 -32.86
N SER A 255 14.93 66.37 -32.23
CA SER A 255 13.47 66.61 -32.38
C SER A 255 12.51 65.48 -31.91
N GLN A 256 11.34 65.69 -31.30
CA GLN A 256 10.52 66.87 -30.99
C GLN A 256 9.39 66.41 -30.02
N SER A 257 8.95 67.29 -29.11
CA SER A 257 7.55 67.58 -28.67
C SER A 257 6.62 66.41 -28.25
N GLY A 258 5.94 66.40 -27.09
CA GLY A 258 5.71 67.36 -26.02
C GLY A 258 4.57 66.90 -25.09
N ALA A 259 4.47 67.56 -23.93
CA ALA A 259 3.31 67.76 -23.05
C ALA A 259 2.69 66.59 -22.24
N ASP A 260 3.05 66.57 -20.95
CA ASP A 260 2.22 66.25 -19.76
C ASP A 260 1.11 67.34 -19.54
N PRO A 261 0.18 67.29 -18.53
CA PRO A 261 0.11 66.44 -17.33
C PRO A 261 -1.29 65.91 -16.88
N ALA A 262 -1.24 64.99 -15.90
CA ALA A 262 -2.09 64.83 -14.69
C ALA A 262 -3.63 64.74 -14.77
N HIS A 263 -4.19 63.68 -14.16
CA HIS A 263 -5.08 63.82 -12.99
C HIS A 263 -5.26 62.50 -12.22
N SER A 264 -5.18 62.62 -10.90
CA SER A 264 -5.48 61.66 -9.84
C SER A 264 -6.93 61.14 -9.89
N ASP A 265 -7.18 59.92 -9.41
CA ASP A 265 -8.17 59.66 -8.34
C ASP A 265 -8.28 58.16 -8.02
N VAL A 266 -8.19 57.85 -6.73
CA VAL A 266 -8.56 56.59 -6.08
C VAL A 266 -9.89 56.84 -5.36
N PRO A 267 -10.91 55.96 -5.47
CA PRO A 267 -11.40 55.32 -4.24
C PRO A 267 -11.95 53.88 -4.38
N GLN A 268 -11.51 53.05 -3.43
CA GLN A 268 -12.11 51.93 -2.66
C GLN A 268 -13.33 51.09 -3.13
N PRO A 269 -13.41 49.81 -2.69
CA PRO A 269 -14.45 48.83 -3.03
C PRO A 269 -15.66 48.85 -2.06
N PRO A 270 -16.87 48.40 -2.49
CA PRO A 270 -17.99 48.24 -1.56
C PRO A 270 -18.18 46.79 -1.03
N ALA A 271 -17.97 46.67 0.28
CA ALA A 271 -18.79 46.07 1.35
C ALA A 271 -19.59 44.75 1.17
N GLU A 272 -19.38 43.85 2.15
CA GLU A 272 -20.23 42.75 2.65
C GLU A 272 -21.60 43.26 3.17
N THR A 273 -22.72 42.54 3.12
CA THR A 273 -23.28 41.50 4.04
C THR A 273 -24.80 41.34 3.67
N PRO A 274 -25.70 40.51 4.27
CA PRO A 274 -25.60 39.45 5.29
C PRO A 274 -26.42 38.15 5.03
N VAL A 275 -26.19 37.16 5.92
CA VAL A 275 -26.90 35.86 6.12
C VAL A 275 -28.33 36.07 6.67
N PRO A 276 -29.25 35.09 6.50
CA PRO A 276 -29.84 34.47 7.72
C PRO A 276 -30.03 32.94 7.63
N ALA A 277 -29.93 32.29 8.79
CA ALA A 277 -30.31 30.90 9.06
C ALA A 277 -31.85 30.73 9.15
N PRO A 278 -32.36 29.48 9.17
CA PRO A 278 -32.96 29.02 10.43
C PRO A 278 -32.74 27.53 10.76
N SER A 279 -32.83 27.26 12.07
CA SER A 279 -32.83 25.97 12.78
C SER A 279 -34.17 25.23 12.71
N SER A 280 -34.15 23.88 12.75
CA SER A 280 -34.95 23.06 13.69
C SER A 280 -34.79 21.54 13.44
N THR A 281 -34.47 20.79 14.50
CA THR A 281 -34.63 19.32 14.67
C THR A 281 -36.12 18.92 14.77
N PRO A 282 -36.48 17.64 14.56
CA PRO A 282 -36.83 16.82 15.74
C PRO A 282 -36.42 15.32 15.67
N ASP A 283 -36.48 14.71 16.86
CA ASP A 283 -36.19 13.33 17.28
C ASP A 283 -36.72 12.19 16.40
N THR A 284 -36.03 11.03 16.41
CA THR A 284 -36.61 9.74 16.83
C THR A 284 -35.50 8.78 17.28
N SER A 285 -35.56 8.40 18.55
CA SER A 285 -34.81 7.33 19.20
C SER A 285 -35.54 6.00 19.04
N GLU A 286 -35.03 5.06 18.26
CA GLU A 286 -35.47 3.65 18.27
C GLU A 286 -34.45 2.79 17.52
N ASP A 287 -33.38 2.34 18.19
CA ASP A 287 -32.51 1.27 17.65
C ASP A 287 -31.56 0.62 18.68
N ASN A 288 -31.84 0.77 19.98
CA ASN A 288 -30.93 0.27 21.04
C ASN A 288 -31.57 -0.72 22.01
N LYS A 289 -32.35 -1.69 21.49
CA LYS A 289 -32.80 -2.87 22.25
C LYS A 289 -32.33 -4.20 21.66
N ASP A 290 -32.12 -4.28 20.34
CA ASP A 290 -31.73 -5.54 19.68
C ASP A 290 -30.25 -5.93 19.86
N ALA A 291 -29.38 -4.94 20.15
CA ALA A 291 -27.96 -5.18 20.38
C ALA A 291 -27.67 -5.81 21.77
N ALA A 292 -28.50 -5.51 22.77
CA ALA A 292 -28.34 -6.02 24.14
C ALA A 292 -28.81 -7.49 24.26
N GLU A 293 -29.87 -7.86 23.55
CA GLU A 293 -30.39 -9.23 23.55
C GLU A 293 -29.48 -10.22 22.81
N LYS A 294 -28.86 -9.78 21.69
CA LYS A 294 -27.88 -10.60 20.95
C LYS A 294 -26.61 -10.87 21.74
N LYS A 295 -26.10 -9.88 22.50
CA LYS A 295 -24.93 -10.06 23.38
C LYS A 295 -25.20 -11.02 24.53
N THR A 296 -26.43 -11.01 25.08
CA THR A 296 -26.81 -11.90 26.19
C THR A 296 -26.95 -13.35 25.74
N LYS A 297 -27.51 -13.59 24.53
CA LYS A 297 -27.60 -14.94 23.94
C LYS A 297 -26.23 -15.52 23.55
N GLN A 298 -25.31 -14.73 23.01
CA GLN A 298 -23.94 -15.19 22.71
C GLN A 298 -23.15 -15.53 23.98
N LYS A 299 -23.29 -14.73 25.06
CA LYS A 299 -22.60 -15.00 26.33
C LYS A 299 -23.10 -16.28 27.01
N LYS A 300 -24.41 -16.58 26.88
CA LYS A 300 -25.01 -17.81 27.41
C LYS A 300 -24.57 -19.05 26.61
N LYS A 301 -24.53 -18.96 25.27
CA LYS A 301 -24.07 -20.06 24.40
C LYS A 301 -22.59 -20.40 24.64
N LYS A 302 -21.73 -19.38 24.78
CA LYS A 302 -20.30 -19.56 25.04
C LYS A 302 -20.03 -20.20 26.41
N LYS A 303 -20.88 -19.93 27.41
CA LYS A 303 -20.76 -20.53 28.75
C LYS A 303 -21.12 -22.03 28.72
N THR A 304 -22.20 -22.41 28.01
CA THR A 304 -22.61 -23.81 27.88
C THR A 304 -21.57 -24.65 27.15
N GLU A 305 -20.99 -24.15 26.05
CA GLU A 305 -19.92 -24.86 25.32
C GLU A 305 -18.64 -25.03 26.17
N THR A 306 -18.37 -24.12 27.11
CA THR A 306 -17.19 -24.23 27.98
C THR A 306 -17.39 -25.28 29.08
N GLU A 307 -18.61 -25.40 29.62
CA GLU A 307 -18.97 -26.43 30.60
C GLU A 307 -18.94 -27.84 29.96
N ASP A 308 -19.44 -27.99 28.73
CA ASP A 308 -19.40 -29.26 27.99
C ASP A 308 -17.98 -29.75 27.70
N ILE A 309 -17.05 -28.85 27.34
CA ILE A 309 -15.64 -29.20 27.09
C ILE A 309 -14.92 -29.62 28.38
N ALA A 310 -15.25 -28.98 29.51
CA ALA A 310 -14.66 -29.33 30.80
C ALA A 310 -15.08 -30.74 31.25
N ASP A 311 -16.35 -31.10 31.05
CA ASP A 311 -16.86 -32.44 31.37
C ASP A 311 -16.28 -33.54 30.47
N ILE A 312 -16.05 -33.22 29.19
CA ILE A 312 -15.37 -34.15 28.26
C ILE A 312 -13.92 -34.39 28.69
N LEU A 313 -13.19 -33.34 29.09
CA LEU A 313 -11.81 -33.47 29.56
C LEU A 313 -11.71 -34.21 30.91
N ALA A 314 -12.70 -34.07 31.79
CA ALA A 314 -12.77 -34.82 33.03
C ALA A 314 -12.96 -36.32 32.78
N ARG A 315 -13.86 -36.70 31.85
CA ARG A 315 -14.05 -38.10 31.45
C ARG A 315 -12.80 -38.72 30.83
N ILE A 316 -12.10 -38.00 29.97
CA ILE A 316 -10.85 -38.48 29.38
C ILE A 316 -9.77 -38.71 30.46
N ARG A 317 -9.74 -37.87 31.50
CA ARG A 317 -8.81 -38.03 32.62
C ARG A 317 -9.12 -39.26 33.47
N GLU A 318 -10.40 -39.56 33.72
CA GLU A 318 -10.80 -40.79 34.42
C GLU A 318 -10.49 -42.05 33.60
N ASP A 319 -10.73 -42.02 32.28
CA ASP A 319 -10.43 -43.14 31.39
C ASP A 319 -8.92 -43.45 31.30
N VAL A 320 -8.07 -42.42 31.35
CA VAL A 320 -6.60 -42.59 31.39
C VAL A 320 -6.14 -43.15 32.75
N SER A 321 -6.80 -42.78 33.84
CA SER A 321 -6.49 -43.31 35.17
C SER A 321 -6.93 -44.76 35.37
N SER A 322 -8.00 -45.21 34.70
CA SER A 322 -8.45 -46.61 34.80
C SER A 322 -7.66 -47.59 33.93
N LYS A 323 -7.03 -47.10 32.85
CA LYS A 323 -6.15 -47.92 31.98
C LYS A 323 -4.70 -48.02 32.47
N GLY A 324 -4.29 -47.19 33.44
CA GLY A 324 -2.93 -47.20 33.99
C GLY A 324 -2.67 -48.26 35.06
N SER A 325 -3.64 -49.14 35.40
CA SER A 325 -3.50 -50.12 36.48
C SER A 325 -3.54 -51.59 36.00
N LEU A 326 -3.21 -51.87 34.74
CA LEU A 326 -3.21 -53.24 34.19
C LEU A 326 -1.85 -53.71 33.64
N ASP A 327 -0.76 -52.99 33.90
CA ASP A 327 0.59 -53.34 33.41
C ASP A 327 1.62 -53.55 34.53
N GLU A 328 1.21 -54.07 35.69
CA GLU A 328 2.13 -54.66 36.67
C GLU A 328 1.57 -56.01 37.16
N ASP A 329 1.92 -57.07 36.42
CA ASP A 329 2.22 -58.42 36.93
C ASP A 329 2.83 -59.29 35.80
#